data_AF-A7U4M8-F1
#
_entry.id   AF-A7U4M8-F1
#
_cell.length_a   1.000
_cell.length_b   1.000
_cell.length_c   1.000
_cell.angle_alpha   90.00
_cell.angle_beta   90.00
_cell.angle_gamma   90.00
#
_symmetry.space_group_name_H-M   'P 1'
#
loop_
_entity.id
_entity.type
_entity.pdbx_description
1 polymer ?
#
loop_
_entity_poly.entity_id
_entity_poly.type
_entity_poly.pdbx_seq_one_letter_code
_entity_poly.pdbx_strand_id
1 'polypeptide(L)'
;MANILLLDNVDSFTYNLVEQLRNKNHHVLIYRNTVELKIILSSIKKMINPILMLSPGPGTPQNAGCMLSLIHRVKGKVPIVGICLGHQAIVEAYGG
;
A
#
# COMPACT_ATOMS: atom_id res chain seq x y z
N MET A 1 14.45 -10.66 5.39
CA MET A 1 13.82 -9.37 5.80
C MET A 1 13.16 -8.79 4.56
N ALA A 2 11.91 -8.31 4.65
CA ALA A 2 11.18 -7.79 3.50
C ALA A 2 11.28 -6.26 3.41
N ASN A 3 11.19 -5.73 2.18
CA ASN A 3 11.10 -4.31 1.89
C ASN A 3 9.64 -3.97 1.56
N ILE A 4 8.97 -3.30 2.49
CA ILE A 4 7.53 -3.06 2.45
C ILE A 4 7.30 -1.57 2.20
N LEU A 5 6.57 -1.24 1.12
CA LEU A 5 5.97 0.08 0.97
C LEU A 5 4.55 -0.01 1.49
N LEU A 6 4.27 0.69 2.58
CA LEU A 6 2.94 0.79 3.18
C LEU A 6 2.28 2.09 2.69
N LEU A 7 1.17 1.95 1.97
CA LEU A 7 0.32 3.08 1.58
C LEU A 7 -0.71 3.32 2.69
N ASP A 8 -0.55 4.44 3.39
CA ASP A 8 -1.43 4.93 4.45
C ASP A 8 -2.64 5.65 3.84
N ASN A 9 -3.82 5.08 4.01
CA ASN A 9 -5.10 5.65 3.61
C ASN A 9 -5.71 6.56 4.69
N VAL A 10 -4.86 7.22 5.50
CA VAL A 10 -5.24 8.14 6.57
C VAL A 10 -6.05 7.43 7.65
N ASP A 11 -5.47 6.35 8.17
CA ASP A 11 -6.10 5.50 9.18
C ASP A 11 -5.39 5.56 10.52
N SER A 12 -6.15 5.46 11.61
CA SER A 12 -5.61 5.51 12.96
C SER A 12 -4.85 4.24 13.36
N PHE A 13 -5.02 3.11 12.65
CA PHE A 13 -4.37 1.84 12.95
C PHE A 13 -3.14 1.55 12.08
N THR A 14 -2.82 2.41 11.10
CA THR A 14 -1.65 2.25 10.21
C THR A 14 -0.37 1.96 11.00
N TYR A 15 -0.12 2.68 12.09
CA TYR A 15 1.13 2.55 12.84
C TYR A 15 1.22 1.27 13.68
N ASN A 16 0.10 0.65 14.04
CA ASN A 16 0.12 -0.67 14.69
C ASN A 16 0.72 -1.73 13.75
N LEU A 17 0.38 -1.66 12.45
CA LEU A 17 0.96 -2.54 11.42
C LEU A 17 2.45 -2.25 11.25
N VAL A 18 2.81 -0.97 11.15
CA VAL A 18 4.22 -0.55 11.00
C VAL A 18 5.07 -1.08 12.14
N GLU A 19 4.60 -0.94 13.38
CA GLU A 19 5.31 -1.41 14.57
C GLU A 19 5.51 -2.93 14.54
N GLN A 20 4.45 -3.70 14.29
CA GLN A 20 4.54 -5.16 14.20
C GLN A 20 5.52 -5.63 13.11
N LEU A 21 5.53 -4.97 11.95
CA LEU A 21 6.44 -5.30 10.85
C LEU A 21 7.89 -4.93 11.19
N ARG A 22 8.11 -3.76 11.79
CA ARG A 22 9.45 -3.32 12.22
C ARG A 22 10.01 -4.18 13.35
N ASN A 23 9.18 -4.61 14.31
CA ASN A 23 9.58 -5.54 15.38
C ASN A 23 10.00 -6.92 14.83
N LYS A 24 9.50 -7.30 13.65
CA LYS A 24 9.95 -8.49 12.89
C LYS A 24 11.13 -8.20 11.95
N ASN A 25 11.81 -7.08 12.13
CA ASN A 25 12.95 -6.62 11.35
C ASN A 25 12.64 -6.46 9.84
N HIS A 26 11.42 -6.03 9.48
CA HIS A 26 11.12 -5.64 8.10
C HIS A 26 11.38 -4.14 7.89
N HIS A 27 11.82 -3.78 6.69
CA HIS A 27 11.97 -2.37 6.31
C HIS A 27 10.63 -1.84 5.83
N VAL A 28 10.11 -0.81 6.49
CA VAL A 28 8.79 -0.24 6.18
C VAL A 28 8.94 1.23 5.79
N LEU A 29 8.68 1.51 4.52
CA LEU A 29 8.58 2.86 3.95
C LEU A 29 7.10 3.23 3.83
N ILE A 30 6.71 4.38 4.37
CA ILE A 30 5.30 4.78 4.46
C ILE A 30 5.07 5.98 3.54
N TYR A 31 4.02 5.92 2.73
CA TYR A 31 3.50 7.08 2.00
C TYR A 31 2.00 7.21 2.24
N ARG A 32 1.50 8.45 2.31
CA ARG A 32 0.04 8.68 2.29
C ARG A 32 -0.50 8.52 0.88
N ASN A 33 -1.77 8.13 0.78
CA ASN A 33 -2.49 8.01 -0.50
C ASN A 33 -2.69 9.35 -1.25
N THR A 34 -2.40 10.48 -0.59
CA THR A 34 -2.39 11.84 -1.19
C THR A 34 -1.06 12.19 -1.88
N VAL A 35 -0.01 11.39 -1.69
CA VAL A 35 1.27 11.58 -2.36
C VAL A 35 1.12 11.25 -3.85
N GLU A 36 1.78 12.03 -4.70
CA GLU A 36 1.76 11.80 -6.14
C GLU A 36 2.20 10.38 -6.51
N LEU A 37 1.40 9.71 -7.35
CA LEU A 37 1.63 8.33 -7.78
C LEU A 37 3.04 8.10 -8.36
N LYS A 38 3.59 9.07 -9.11
CA LYS A 38 4.93 8.97 -9.72
C LYS A 38 6.04 8.82 -8.68
N ILE A 39 5.91 9.50 -7.53
CA ILE A 39 6.87 9.44 -6.43
C ILE A 39 6.86 8.03 -5.83
N ILE A 40 5.67 7.50 -5.54
CA ILE A 40 5.50 6.15 -4.97
C ILE A 40 6.07 5.09 -5.92
N LEU A 41 5.73 5.16 -7.22
CA LEU A 41 6.24 4.23 -8.23
C LEU A 41 7.76 4.29 -8.37
N SER A 42 8.36 5.48 -8.27
CA SER A 42 9.81 5.66 -8.27
C SER A 42 10.46 4.98 -7.07
N SER A 43 9.86 5.10 -5.88
CA SER A 43 10.32 4.43 -4.67
C SER A 43 10.23 2.91 -4.77
N ILE A 44 9.11 2.35 -5.26
CA ILE A 44 8.95 0.91 -5.48
C ILE A 44 10.06 0.37 -6.40
N LYS A 45 10.37 1.07 -7.49
CA LYS A 45 11.41 0.64 -8.45
C LYS A 45 12.83 0.61 -7.85
N LYS A 46 13.10 1.40 -6.83
CA LYS A 46 14.42 1.45 -6.16
C LYS A 46 14.58 0.39 -5.08
N MET A 47 13.49 -0.25 -4.66
CA MET A 47 13.51 -1.28 -3.62
C MET A 47 13.85 -2.65 -4.20
N ILE A 48 14.64 -3.44 -3.46
CA ILE A 48 14.93 -4.84 -3.80
C ILE A 48 13.77 -5.70 -3.29
N ASN A 49 13.11 -6.47 -4.16
CA ASN A 49 11.97 -7.33 -3.83
C ASN A 49 10.89 -6.63 -3.00
N PRO A 50 10.26 -5.54 -3.53
CA PRO A 50 9.27 -4.78 -2.81
C PRO A 50 7.99 -5.59 -2.56
N ILE A 51 7.33 -5.28 -1.45
CA ILE A 51 5.94 -5.69 -1.18
C ILE A 51 5.13 -4.41 -1.00
N LEU A 52 4.00 -4.31 -1.70
CA LEU A 52 3.06 -3.22 -1.49
C LEU A 52 2.03 -3.64 -0.44
N MET A 53 1.93 -2.91 0.65
CA MET A 53 0.90 -3.07 1.67
C MET A 53 -0.06 -1.88 1.63
N LEU A 54 -1.36 -2.15 1.58
CA LEU A 54 -2.41 -1.14 1.58
C LEU A 54 -3.11 -1.14 2.94
N SER A 55 -3.02 -0.02 3.66
CA SER A 55 -3.60 0.09 5.00
C SER A 55 -5.14 0.09 4.97
N PRO A 56 -5.79 -0.11 6.14
CA PRO A 56 -7.17 0.29 6.34
C PRO A 56 -7.35 1.80 6.08
N GLY A 57 -8.60 2.24 6.02
CA GLY A 57 -8.96 3.65 5.91
C GLY A 57 -10.47 3.83 5.81
N PRO A 58 -10.97 5.08 5.95
CA PRO A 58 -12.38 5.39 5.80
C PRO A 58 -12.81 5.46 4.33
N GLY A 59 -14.11 5.40 4.09
CA GLY A 59 -14.70 5.64 2.75
C GLY A 59 -14.63 4.43 1.82
N THR A 60 -14.55 4.70 0.52
CA THR A 60 -14.56 3.68 -0.55
C THR A 60 -13.26 3.74 -1.37
N PRO A 61 -12.86 2.64 -2.04
CA PRO A 61 -11.60 2.61 -2.79
C PRO A 61 -11.48 3.67 -3.89
N GLN A 62 -12.59 4.04 -4.54
CA GLN A 62 -12.64 5.07 -5.58
C GLN A 62 -12.15 6.43 -5.08
N ASN A 63 -12.38 6.72 -3.80
CA ASN A 63 -12.07 8.01 -3.18
C ASN A 63 -10.73 7.98 -2.42
N ALA A 64 -10.03 6.84 -2.40
CA ALA A 64 -8.79 6.65 -1.64
C ALA A 64 -7.53 7.12 -2.40
N GLY A 65 -7.59 8.34 -2.94
CA GLY A 65 -6.47 9.01 -3.60
C GLY A 65 -5.83 8.18 -4.71
N CYS A 66 -4.51 8.00 -4.65
CA CYS A 66 -3.77 7.27 -5.68
C CYS A 66 -3.87 5.73 -5.59
N MET A 67 -4.59 5.16 -4.60
CA MET A 67 -4.54 3.73 -4.28
C MET A 67 -4.93 2.81 -5.45
N LEU A 68 -6.10 3.01 -6.06
CA LEU A 68 -6.54 2.17 -7.20
C LEU A 68 -5.57 2.28 -8.38
N SER A 69 -5.17 3.51 -8.72
CA SER A 69 -4.20 3.75 -9.79
C SER A 69 -2.86 3.07 -9.51
N LEU A 70 -2.42 3.03 -8.26
CA LEU A 70 -1.21 2.32 -7.84
C LEU A 70 -1.36 0.81 -8.07
N ILE A 71 -2.46 0.20 -7.62
CA ILE A 71 -2.74 -1.23 -7.82
C ILE A 71 -2.69 -1.58 -9.32
N HIS A 72 -3.38 -0.82 -10.17
CA HIS A 72 -3.39 -1.08 -11.62
C HIS A 72 -2.00 -1.04 -12.26
N ARG A 73 -1.08 -0.23 -11.75
CA ARG A 73 0.29 -0.12 -12.30
C ARG A 73 1.23 -1.22 -11.84
N VAL A 74 0.98 -1.82 -10.68
CA VAL A 74 1.90 -2.79 -10.04
C VAL A 74 1.33 -4.21 -9.96
N LYS A 75 0.03 -4.41 -10.22
CA LYS A 75 -0.58 -5.74 -10.25
C LYS A 75 0.15 -6.67 -11.23
N GLY A 76 0.43 -7.89 -10.79
CA GLY A 76 1.22 -8.87 -11.53
C GLY A 76 2.74 -8.63 -11.53
N LYS A 77 3.23 -7.56 -10.90
CA LYS A 77 4.67 -7.23 -10.82
C LYS A 77 5.19 -7.21 -9.40
N VAL A 78 4.36 -6.76 -8.46
CA VAL A 78 4.71 -6.61 -7.04
C VAL A 78 3.65 -7.34 -6.22
N PRO A 79 4.02 -8.17 -5.22
CA PRO A 79 3.08 -8.74 -4.28
C PRO A 79 2.30 -7.63 -3.54
N ILE A 80 0.98 -7.75 -3.48
CA ILE A 80 0.10 -6.76 -2.85
C ILE A 80 -0.64 -7.42 -1.67
N VAL A 81 -0.57 -6.79 -0.50
CA VAL A 81 -1.34 -7.17 0.69
C VAL A 81 -2.28 -6.04 1.04
N GLY A 82 -3.59 -6.29 1.03
CA GLY A 82 -4.60 -5.29 1.37
C GLY A 82 -5.33 -5.65 2.66
N ILE A 83 -5.55 -4.65 3.53
CA ILE A 83 -6.26 -4.81 4.79
C ILE A 83 -7.48 -3.89 4.78
N CYS A 84 -8.67 -4.43 5.08
CA CYS A 84 -9.94 -3.67 5.10
C CYS A 84 -10.17 -2.90 3.79
N LEU A 85 -10.10 -1.55 3.80
CA LEU A 85 -10.20 -0.72 2.60
C LEU A 85 -9.18 -1.13 1.52
N GLY A 86 -7.96 -1.47 1.92
CA GLY A 86 -6.95 -1.99 1.00
C GLY A 86 -7.34 -3.31 0.35
N HIS A 87 -8.07 -4.18 1.06
CA HIS A 87 -8.61 -5.43 0.49
C HIS A 87 -9.73 -5.14 -0.51
N GLN A 88 -10.67 -4.25 -0.17
CA GLN A 88 -11.75 -3.82 -1.07
C GLN A 88 -11.19 -3.22 -2.37
N ALA A 89 -10.14 -2.41 -2.27
CA ALA A 89 -9.47 -1.83 -3.45
C ALA A 89 -8.84 -2.88 -4.36
N ILE A 90 -8.34 -3.98 -3.79
CA ILE A 90 -7.84 -5.11 -4.60
C ILE A 90 -9.01 -5.76 -5.34
N VAL A 91 -10.11 -6.06 -4.66
CA VAL A 91 -11.31 -6.66 -5.29
C VAL A 91 -11.77 -5.80 -6.47
N GLU A 92 -11.92 -4.50 -6.25
CA GLU A 92 -12.37 -3.56 -7.27
C GLU A 92 -11.38 -3.45 -8.45
N ALA A 93 -10.07 -3.43 -8.20
CA ALA A 93 -9.06 -3.37 -9.26
C ALA A 93 -9.04 -4.61 -10.19
N TYR A 94 -9.72 -5.68 -9.81
CA TYR A 94 -9.95 -6.89 -10.59
C TYR A 94 -11.40 -7.02 -11.10
N GLY A 95 -12.25 -6.01 -10.90
CA GLY A 95 -13.61 -5.94 -11.45
C GLY A 95 -14.68 -6.64 -10.62
N GLY A 96 -14.43 -6.86 -9.32
CA GLY A 96 -15.44 -7.32 -8.37
C GLY A 96 -16.42 -6.24 -7.94
#